data_AF-A0A7J8S6L7-F1
#
_entry.id   AF-A0A7J8S6L7-F1
#
_cell.length_a   1.000
_cell.length_b   1.000
_cell.length_c   1.000
_cell.angle_alpha   90.00
_cell.angle_beta   90.00
_cell.angle_gamma   90.00
#
_symmetry.space_group_name_H-M   'P 1'
#
loop_
_entity.id
_entity.type
_entity.pdbx_description
1 polymer ?
#
loop_
_entity_poly.entity_id
_entity_poly.type
_entity_poly.pdbx_seq_one_letter_code
_entity_poly.pdbx_strand_id
1 'polypeptide(L)'
;MKDAKKDSEMVWDQIQMRSPSGNPLVLGHSTRPIPKLMVWLILFVSVTYVVYTLKLLTASVHHTSDDFPFTLSTRTGITSPPSILNQTAEPTSPLLRHRDVREKPVVAVQMPNKPKPTEIHDIVFGIAASSKLWQQRKEYIKICDTSNFAYTNRQGHRSAIRISRIVTETLRLKMDNVRWFVMGDDDTVFITDNLVRILRKYDHTQYYYIGSLSESHIQNIFFSYGMAYGGGGFAISYPLAKALAKMQDRCIQRYPGLYGSDDRMQACMAELGVPLTKELGFHQYDVYGNLFGLLAAHPVTPLVSLHHLDVVEPIFPNVTRVEALRRLMLPVKLDSAGIMQQSICYDKSKSWTISVSWGFAVQIFRGIFSPREIEMPSRTFLNWYRRADYTAYAFNTRPVSRNPCQKPFVFYMSKVGMDSELNQTVSEYERHHVPHPPCRWKMANPGALEMVIVNKKPDPHLWDRSPRRNCCKVMESKEPGTMVVNVGVCKDGEVSEV
;
A
#
# COMPACT_ATOMS: atom_id res chain seq x y z
N MET A 1 0.01 33.19 7.58
CA MET A 1 0.20 31.93 8.33
C MET A 1 -0.88 31.69 9.41
N LYS A 2 -2.06 32.31 9.31
CA LYS A 2 -3.21 32.06 10.20
C LYS A 2 -4.43 31.44 9.48
N ASP A 3 -4.47 31.46 8.14
CA ASP A 3 -5.63 30.96 7.39
C ASP A 3 -5.59 29.44 7.13
N ALA A 4 -4.41 28.83 6.96
CA ALA A 4 -4.29 27.37 6.77
C ALA A 4 -4.70 26.54 8.01
N LYS A 5 -4.76 27.18 9.19
CA LYS A 5 -5.16 26.51 10.45
C LYS A 5 -6.67 26.44 10.60
N LYS A 6 -7.42 27.31 9.91
CA LYS A 6 -8.89 27.38 10.00
C LYS A 6 -9.58 26.30 9.16
N ASP A 7 -8.90 25.81 8.12
CA ASP A 7 -9.44 24.82 7.19
C ASP A 7 -9.48 23.39 7.76
N SER A 8 -8.71 23.09 8.82
CA SER A 8 -8.74 21.78 9.49
C SER A 8 -9.60 21.73 10.77
N GLU A 9 -9.94 22.87 11.38
CA GLU A 9 -10.61 22.92 12.69
C GLU A 9 -12.12 23.21 12.62
N MET A 10 -12.68 23.59 11.47
CA MET A 10 -14.11 23.87 11.34
C MET A 10 -14.90 22.68 10.77
N VAL A 11 -15.58 21.97 11.68
CA VAL A 11 -16.89 21.30 11.48
C VAL A 11 -16.85 19.97 10.72
N TRP A 12 -16.51 18.88 11.42
CA TRP A 12 -16.85 17.51 11.00
C TRP A 12 -17.83 16.78 11.93
N ASP A 13 -18.34 17.43 12.99
CA ASP A 13 -19.35 16.87 13.90
C ASP A 13 -20.76 16.76 13.29
N GLN A 14 -20.93 17.03 12.00
CA GLN A 14 -22.21 16.99 11.29
C GLN A 14 -22.13 16.30 9.92
N ILE A 15 -21.42 15.17 9.83
CA ILE A 15 -21.57 14.27 8.67
C ILE A 15 -22.96 13.61 8.76
N GLN A 16 -23.97 14.26 8.18
CA GLN A 16 -25.14 13.53 7.71
C GLN A 16 -24.70 12.62 6.57
N MET A 17 -24.68 11.33 6.84
CA MET A 17 -24.33 10.29 5.88
C MET A 17 -25.19 10.47 4.63
N ARG A 18 -24.57 10.70 3.47
CA ARG A 18 -25.23 10.72 2.17
C ARG A 18 -24.50 9.75 1.26
N SER A 19 -25.26 8.95 0.52
CA SER A 19 -24.76 8.02 -0.48
C SER A 19 -24.10 8.76 -1.67
N PRO A 20 -23.32 8.05 -2.52
CA PRO A 20 -22.69 8.64 -3.71
C PRO A 20 -23.67 9.28 -4.70
N SER A 21 -24.97 8.96 -4.61
CA SER A 21 -26.04 9.57 -5.40
C SER A 21 -26.69 10.80 -4.74
N GLY A 22 -26.12 11.35 -3.66
CA GLY A 22 -26.60 12.56 -2.98
C GLY A 22 -27.81 12.36 -2.05
N ASN A 23 -28.29 11.13 -1.88
CA ASN A 23 -29.42 10.82 -1.00
C ASN A 23 -28.95 10.57 0.45
N PRO A 24 -29.63 11.12 1.47
CA PRO A 24 -29.29 10.89 2.88
C PRO A 24 -29.49 9.42 3.28
N LEU A 25 -28.41 8.82 3.77
CA LEU A 25 -28.40 7.56 4.50
C LEU A 25 -28.71 7.87 5.96
N VAL A 26 -29.92 7.50 6.40
CA VAL A 26 -30.30 7.64 7.81
C VAL A 26 -29.61 6.54 8.61
N LEU A 27 -28.55 6.88 9.35
CA LEU A 27 -28.04 6.00 10.41
C LEU A 27 -28.76 6.34 11.71
N GLY A 28 -29.83 5.58 11.98
CA GLY A 28 -30.53 5.68 13.25
C GLY A 28 -29.66 5.14 14.38
N HIS A 29 -29.33 5.98 15.37
CA HIS A 29 -29.15 5.48 16.73
C HIS A 29 -30.53 5.04 17.23
N SER A 30 -30.81 3.75 17.16
CA SER A 30 -31.99 3.16 17.77
C SER A 30 -31.64 2.63 19.16
N THR A 31 -31.72 3.49 20.17
CA THR A 31 -32.17 3.06 21.49
C THR A 31 -33.69 3.21 21.56
N ARG A 32 -34.40 2.63 20.58
CA ARG A 32 -35.83 2.40 20.72
C ARG A 32 -36.02 1.12 21.52
N PRO A 33 -36.86 1.10 22.56
CA PRO A 33 -37.27 -0.17 23.16
C PRO A 33 -37.82 -1.04 22.04
N ILE A 34 -37.37 -2.30 21.97
CA ILE A 34 -37.85 -3.27 20.99
C ILE A 34 -39.38 -3.17 21.01
N PRO A 35 -40.05 -2.82 19.88
CA PRO A 35 -41.51 -2.71 19.88
C PRO A 35 -42.05 -4.03 20.42
N LYS A 36 -43.05 -4.00 21.31
CA LYS A 36 -43.60 -5.22 21.94
C LYS A 36 -43.89 -6.33 20.91
N LEU A 37 -44.22 -5.94 19.67
CA LEU A 37 -44.37 -6.81 18.51
C LEU A 37 -43.10 -7.61 18.14
N MET A 38 -41.91 -7.00 18.14
CA MET A 38 -40.65 -7.69 17.85
C MET A 38 -40.23 -8.64 18.98
N VAL A 39 -40.53 -8.32 20.25
CA VAL A 39 -40.33 -9.27 21.36
C VAL A 39 -41.25 -10.48 21.18
N TRP A 40 -42.52 -10.25 20.85
CA TRP A 40 -43.46 -11.32 20.52
C TRP A 40 -43.04 -12.12 19.29
N LEU A 41 -42.48 -11.49 18.27
CA LEU A 41 -41.95 -12.17 17.09
C LEU A 41 -40.76 -13.07 17.45
N ILE A 42 -39.80 -12.56 18.23
CA ILE A 42 -38.64 -13.34 18.68
C ILE A 42 -39.08 -14.51 19.56
N LEU A 43 -40.03 -14.29 20.47
CA LEU A 43 -40.60 -15.36 21.30
C LEU A 43 -41.35 -16.38 20.42
N PHE A 44 -42.13 -15.93 19.45
CA PHE A 44 -42.85 -16.83 18.53
C PHE A 44 -41.89 -17.66 17.68
N VAL A 45 -40.85 -17.06 17.11
CA VAL A 45 -39.80 -17.77 16.35
C VAL A 45 -39.04 -18.74 17.25
N SER A 46 -38.71 -18.34 18.48
CA SER A 46 -37.99 -19.21 19.42
C SER A 46 -38.85 -20.38 19.87
N VAL A 47 -40.13 -20.15 20.20
CA VAL A 47 -41.08 -21.20 20.58
C VAL A 47 -41.37 -22.13 19.41
N THR A 48 -41.57 -21.61 18.20
CA THR A 48 -41.75 -22.46 17.00
C THR A 48 -40.49 -23.26 16.70
N TYR A 49 -39.29 -22.71 16.88
CA TYR A 49 -38.04 -23.44 16.74
C TYR A 49 -37.88 -24.54 17.80
N VAL A 50 -38.22 -24.26 19.06
CA VAL A 50 -38.22 -25.25 20.15
C VAL A 50 -39.26 -26.34 19.89
N VAL A 51 -40.48 -26.00 19.46
CA VAL A 51 -41.53 -26.98 19.12
C VAL A 51 -41.12 -27.80 17.90
N TYR A 52 -40.51 -27.19 16.89
CA TYR A 52 -39.98 -27.89 15.72
C TYR A 52 -38.86 -28.86 16.09
N THR A 53 -37.90 -28.43 16.91
CA THR A 53 -36.81 -29.30 17.39
C THR A 53 -37.33 -30.40 18.31
N LEU A 54 -38.31 -30.13 19.19
CA LEU A 54 -38.98 -31.18 19.98
C LEU A 54 -39.76 -32.15 19.09
N LYS A 55 -40.44 -31.67 18.04
CA LYS A 55 -41.08 -32.53 17.03
C LYS A 55 -40.07 -33.36 16.26
N LEU A 56 -38.90 -32.81 15.93
CA LEU A 56 -37.84 -33.54 15.24
C LEU A 56 -37.25 -34.64 16.14
N LEU A 57 -37.05 -34.32 17.43
CA LEU A 57 -36.57 -35.27 18.43
C LEU A 57 -37.60 -36.35 18.76
N THR A 58 -38.89 -36.02 18.79
CA THR A 58 -39.97 -37.01 19.02
C THR A 58 -40.30 -37.83 17.78
N ALA A 59 -40.16 -37.27 16.57
CA ALA A 59 -40.25 -38.00 15.31
C ALA A 59 -39.05 -38.96 15.10
N SER A 60 -37.86 -38.56 15.58
CA SER A 60 -36.65 -39.41 15.58
C SER A 60 -36.77 -40.63 16.52
N VAL A 61 -37.60 -40.55 17.57
CA VAL A 61 -37.89 -41.68 18.47
C VAL A 61 -38.87 -42.70 17.85
N HIS A 62 -39.60 -42.35 16.78
CA HIS A 62 -40.56 -43.24 16.13
C HIS A 62 -40.22 -43.68 14.69
N HIS A 63 -39.07 -43.27 14.14
CA HIS A 63 -38.56 -43.81 12.86
C HIS A 63 -37.10 -44.26 13.01
N THR A 64 -36.91 -45.38 13.69
CA THR A 64 -35.82 -46.29 13.33
C THR A 64 -36.33 -47.11 12.14
N SER A 65 -36.05 -46.63 10.93
CA SER A 65 -35.89 -47.40 9.68
C SER A 65 -35.99 -46.44 8.49
N ASP A 66 -34.97 -46.50 7.66
CA ASP A 66 -34.88 -46.08 6.26
C ASP A 66 -34.73 -44.59 5.88
N ASP A 67 -33.74 -44.40 5.00
CA ASP A 67 -33.48 -43.33 4.03
C ASP A 67 -32.79 -42.02 4.45
N PHE A 68 -31.46 -41.99 4.23
CA PHE A 68 -30.65 -40.79 4.01
C PHE A 68 -30.61 -40.41 2.52
N PRO A 69 -30.98 -39.18 2.12
CA PRO A 69 -30.73 -38.67 0.77
C PRO A 69 -29.61 -37.64 0.79
N PHE A 70 -28.36 -38.09 0.64
CA PHE A 70 -27.29 -37.24 0.11
C PHE A 70 -26.46 -38.06 -0.87
N THR A 71 -26.86 -37.98 -2.14
CA THR A 71 -26.08 -38.44 -3.28
C THR A 71 -24.79 -37.63 -3.40
N LEU A 72 -23.70 -38.14 -2.82
CA LEU A 72 -22.34 -37.77 -3.22
C LEU A 72 -21.93 -38.72 -4.34
N SER A 73 -21.95 -38.23 -5.58
CA SER A 73 -21.42 -38.97 -6.73
C SER A 73 -19.90 -39.06 -6.59
N THR A 74 -19.45 -40.12 -5.93
CA THR A 74 -18.06 -40.60 -5.95
C THR A 74 -18.11 -41.99 -6.54
N ARG A 75 -17.92 -42.08 -7.85
CA ARG A 75 -17.74 -43.36 -8.54
C ARG A 75 -16.25 -43.68 -8.55
N THR A 76 -15.82 -44.46 -7.57
CA THR A 76 -14.67 -45.37 -7.73
C THR A 76 -15.22 -46.73 -8.11
N GLY A 77 -14.71 -47.29 -9.21
CA GLY A 77 -14.94 -48.67 -9.60
C GLY A 77 -13.59 -49.30 -9.91
N ILE A 78 -13.10 -50.11 -8.98
CA ILE A 78 -11.93 -50.98 -9.15
C ILE A 78 -12.43 -52.29 -9.77
N THR A 79 -11.78 -52.76 -10.83
CA THR A 79 -11.64 -54.20 -11.13
C THR A 79 -10.28 -54.45 -11.77
N SER A 80 -9.72 -55.61 -11.39
CA SER A 80 -8.32 -56.04 -11.41
C SER A 80 -7.82 -56.53 -12.80
N PRO A 81 -6.52 -56.92 -12.93
CA PRO A 81 -5.78 -56.98 -14.20
C PRO A 81 -5.76 -58.38 -14.84
N PRO A 82 -5.16 -58.52 -16.04
CA PRO A 82 -4.45 -59.73 -16.40
C PRO A 82 -2.96 -59.48 -16.68
N SER A 83 -2.19 -60.48 -16.26
CA SER A 83 -0.74 -60.67 -16.33
C SER A 83 -0.25 -61.19 -17.70
N ILE A 84 0.88 -60.63 -18.15
CA ILE A 84 2.10 -61.25 -18.74
C ILE A 84 1.95 -62.33 -19.85
N LEU A 85 2.49 -62.05 -21.04
CA LEU A 85 3.59 -62.85 -21.63
C LEU A 85 4.43 -62.08 -22.67
N ASN A 86 5.75 -62.25 -22.51
CA ASN A 86 6.90 -61.92 -23.34
C ASN A 86 6.72 -61.85 -24.87
N GLN A 87 7.47 -60.95 -25.53
CA GLN A 87 8.66 -61.35 -26.31
C GLN A 87 9.47 -60.15 -26.83
N THR A 88 10.78 -60.33 -26.70
CA THR A 88 11.94 -59.60 -27.22
C THR A 88 11.95 -59.42 -28.74
N ALA A 89 12.45 -58.27 -29.23
CA ALA A 89 13.29 -58.21 -30.45
C ALA A 89 14.05 -56.87 -30.54
N GLU A 90 15.35 -57.00 -30.83
CA GLU A 90 16.40 -56.01 -31.04
C GLU A 90 16.26 -55.14 -32.33
N PRO A 91 17.11 -54.10 -32.51
CA PRO A 91 16.92 -53.06 -33.52
C PRO A 91 17.53 -53.44 -34.88
N THR A 92 16.84 -53.11 -35.97
CA THR A 92 17.43 -53.12 -37.32
C THR A 92 17.00 -51.88 -38.10
N SER A 93 17.98 -51.06 -38.47
CA SER A 93 17.84 -50.01 -39.48
C SER A 93 17.63 -50.62 -40.87
N PRO A 94 16.96 -49.90 -41.78
CA PRO A 94 17.63 -49.69 -43.07
C PRO A 94 17.40 -48.30 -43.72
N LEU A 95 18.51 -47.78 -44.24
CA LEU A 95 18.71 -47.20 -45.59
C LEU A 95 17.85 -46.00 -46.05
N LEU A 96 18.52 -44.84 -46.01
CA LEU A 96 18.68 -43.88 -47.12
C LEU A 96 17.70 -43.98 -48.31
N ARG A 97 16.85 -42.95 -48.44
CA ARG A 97 16.55 -42.35 -49.74
C ARG A 97 16.44 -40.84 -49.62
N HIS A 98 17.40 -40.17 -50.26
CA HIS A 98 17.41 -38.73 -50.53
C HIS A 98 16.08 -38.27 -51.16
N ARG A 99 15.44 -37.30 -50.53
CA ARG A 99 14.58 -36.33 -51.23
C ARG A 99 15.02 -34.93 -50.81
N ASP A 100 15.62 -34.26 -51.78
CA ASP A 100 16.09 -32.89 -51.76
C ASP A 100 14.88 -31.95 -51.64
N VAL A 101 14.71 -31.30 -50.48
CA VAL A 101 13.75 -30.23 -50.28
C VAL A 101 14.52 -28.98 -49.89
N ARG A 102 14.73 -28.15 -50.91
CA ARG A 102 15.28 -26.80 -50.86
C ARG A 102 14.64 -25.98 -49.72
N GLU A 103 15.38 -25.75 -48.65
CA GLU A 103 14.98 -24.83 -47.58
C GLU A 103 14.81 -23.41 -48.15
N LYS A 104 13.60 -22.86 -48.02
CA LYS A 104 13.37 -21.43 -48.18
C LYS A 104 13.89 -20.73 -46.92
N PRO A 105 14.59 -19.58 -47.02
CA PRO A 105 15.02 -18.87 -45.83
C PRO A 105 13.78 -18.44 -45.05
N VAL A 106 13.71 -18.89 -43.79
CA VAL A 106 12.75 -18.37 -42.82
C VAL A 106 13.06 -16.89 -42.65
N VAL A 107 12.18 -16.03 -43.20
CA VAL A 107 12.20 -14.61 -42.90
C VAL A 107 12.02 -14.50 -41.40
N ALA A 108 13.08 -14.10 -40.69
CA ALA A 108 13.01 -13.77 -39.29
C ALA A 108 12.00 -12.63 -39.15
N VAL A 109 10.78 -12.95 -38.71
CA VAL A 109 9.84 -11.96 -38.23
C VAL A 109 10.52 -11.32 -37.04
N GLN A 110 11.07 -10.12 -37.24
CA GLN A 110 11.52 -9.28 -36.14
C GLN A 110 10.35 -9.16 -35.18
N MET A 111 10.48 -9.77 -34.01
CA MET A 111 9.58 -9.49 -32.91
C MET A 111 9.54 -7.96 -32.75
N PRO A 112 8.35 -7.34 -32.62
CA PRO A 112 8.27 -5.90 -32.47
C PRO A 112 9.20 -5.49 -31.33
N ASN A 113 10.11 -4.55 -31.64
CA ASN A 113 11.09 -4.03 -30.69
C ASN A 113 10.39 -3.80 -29.35
N LYS A 114 10.85 -4.50 -28.30
CA LYS A 114 10.31 -4.32 -26.96
C LYS A 114 10.31 -2.81 -26.67
N PRO A 115 9.16 -2.21 -26.31
CA PRO A 115 9.09 -0.77 -26.10
C PRO A 115 10.16 -0.36 -25.09
N LYS A 116 10.85 0.75 -25.37
CA LYS A 116 11.89 1.26 -24.46
C LYS A 116 11.30 1.40 -23.05
N PRO A 117 12.00 1.04 -21.98
CA PRO A 117 11.51 1.25 -20.63
C PRO A 117 11.13 2.72 -20.40
N THR A 118 10.11 2.95 -19.55
CA THR A 118 9.75 4.30 -19.09
C THR A 118 10.92 4.89 -18.31
N GLU A 119 11.27 6.13 -18.60
CA GLU A 119 12.27 6.94 -17.88
C GLU A 119 11.63 8.20 -17.27
N ILE A 120 12.38 8.92 -16.44
CA ILE A 120 11.87 10.14 -15.77
C ILE A 120 11.42 11.22 -16.77
N HIS A 121 12.08 11.33 -17.93
CA HIS A 121 11.71 12.31 -18.97
C HIS A 121 10.42 11.96 -19.72
N ASP A 122 9.90 10.74 -19.56
CA ASP A 122 8.61 10.34 -20.12
C ASP A 122 7.42 10.76 -19.22
N ILE A 123 7.68 11.36 -18.06
CA ILE A 123 6.69 11.68 -17.03
C ILE A 123 6.52 13.19 -16.90
N VAL A 124 5.26 13.65 -16.88
CA VAL A 124 4.93 15.05 -16.55
C VAL A 124 4.15 15.12 -15.25
N PHE A 125 4.66 15.89 -14.30
CA PHE A 125 3.99 16.16 -13.03
C PHE A 125 3.03 17.36 -13.15
N GLY A 126 1.79 17.16 -12.73
CA GLY A 126 0.79 18.20 -12.51
C GLY A 126 0.51 18.34 -11.02
N ILE A 127 1.20 19.28 -10.37
CA ILE A 127 1.06 19.52 -8.92
C ILE A 127 -0.05 20.53 -8.65
N ALA A 128 -1.01 20.14 -7.81
CA ALA A 128 -2.08 21.01 -7.36
C ALA A 128 -1.54 21.91 -6.24
N ALA A 129 -1.47 23.22 -6.49
CA ALA A 129 -0.94 24.18 -5.54
C ALA A 129 -1.66 25.52 -5.59
N SER A 130 -1.63 26.26 -4.48
CA SER A 130 -2.03 27.67 -4.48
C SER A 130 -0.94 28.52 -5.13
N SER A 131 -1.31 29.36 -6.10
CA SER A 131 -0.36 30.26 -6.79
C SER A 131 0.33 31.25 -5.84
N LYS A 132 -0.25 31.50 -4.65
CA LYS A 132 0.33 32.36 -3.61
C LYS A 132 1.53 31.73 -2.90
N LEU A 133 1.68 30.40 -2.97
CA LEU A 133 2.79 29.67 -2.34
C LEU A 133 4.06 29.67 -3.21
N TRP A 134 3.94 30.05 -4.49
CA TRP A 134 5.04 30.02 -5.47
C TRP A 134 5.46 31.44 -5.85
N GLN A 135 6.52 31.94 -5.21
CA GLN A 135 7.08 33.29 -5.44
C GLN A 135 7.64 33.46 -6.85
N GLN A 136 8.26 32.41 -7.39
CA GLN A 136 8.75 32.36 -8.76
C GLN A 136 8.01 31.26 -9.50
N ARG A 137 7.31 31.61 -10.58
CA ARG A 137 6.64 30.66 -11.46
C ARG A 137 6.65 31.17 -12.89
N LYS A 138 6.73 30.24 -13.84
CA LYS A 138 6.50 30.51 -15.26
C LYS A 138 5.05 30.14 -15.58
N GLU A 139 4.34 31.05 -16.25
CA GLU A 139 2.94 30.82 -16.64
C GLU A 139 2.91 30.15 -18.02
N TYR A 140 2.85 28.82 -18.04
CA TYR A 140 2.79 28.04 -19.30
C TYR A 140 1.37 27.91 -19.84
N ILE A 141 0.36 27.85 -18.96
CA ILE A 141 -1.06 27.80 -19.32
C ILE A 141 -1.87 28.53 -18.25
N LYS A 142 -2.85 29.32 -18.69
CA LYS A 142 -3.97 29.70 -17.84
C LYS A 142 -5.04 28.61 -17.95
N ILE A 143 -5.18 27.79 -16.91
CA ILE A 143 -6.23 26.75 -16.86
C ILE A 143 -7.58 27.41 -17.21
N CYS A 144 -8.31 26.79 -18.14
CA CYS A 144 -9.55 27.30 -18.72
C CYS A 144 -10.58 27.72 -17.65
N ASP A 145 -11.41 28.70 -18.01
CA ASP A 145 -12.51 29.18 -17.16
C ASP A 145 -13.45 28.03 -16.77
N THR A 146 -13.66 27.86 -15.47
CA THR A 146 -14.53 26.82 -14.89
C THR A 146 -15.86 27.38 -14.40
N SER A 147 -16.17 28.66 -14.68
CA SER A 147 -17.40 29.34 -14.27
C SER A 147 -18.67 28.59 -14.67
N ASN A 148 -18.67 27.97 -15.86
CA ASN A 148 -19.82 27.25 -16.43
C ASN A 148 -20.11 25.88 -15.79
N PHE A 149 -19.23 25.33 -14.96
CA PHE A 149 -19.47 24.05 -14.29
C PHE A 149 -20.27 24.26 -13.00
N ALA A 150 -21.40 23.58 -12.81
CA ALA A 150 -22.10 23.64 -11.53
C ALA A 150 -21.26 22.99 -10.40
N TYR A 151 -21.32 23.56 -9.20
CA TYR A 151 -20.74 22.97 -7.98
C TYR A 151 -21.74 23.10 -6.85
N THR A 152 -22.27 21.97 -6.39
CA THR A 152 -23.38 21.93 -5.40
C THR A 152 -22.96 21.35 -4.06
N ASN A 153 -21.73 20.81 -3.97
CA ASN A 153 -21.19 20.34 -2.71
C ASN A 153 -20.94 21.52 -1.75
N ARG A 154 -21.42 21.42 -0.51
CA ARG A 154 -21.32 22.50 0.49
C ARG A 154 -20.09 22.39 1.38
N GLN A 155 -19.42 21.24 1.41
CA GLN A 155 -18.27 20.96 2.27
C GLN A 155 -16.94 21.16 1.54
N GLY A 156 -16.90 20.90 0.23
CA GLY A 156 -15.69 21.08 -0.57
C GLY A 156 -15.57 22.49 -1.16
N HIS A 157 -14.46 22.72 -1.87
CA HIS A 157 -14.16 24.00 -2.50
C HIS A 157 -14.31 23.93 -4.03
N ARG A 158 -14.88 24.98 -4.63
CA ARG A 158 -15.11 25.07 -6.09
C ARG A 158 -13.83 24.95 -6.92
N SER A 159 -12.67 25.27 -6.35
CA SER A 159 -11.36 25.09 -7.01
C SER A 159 -11.07 23.63 -7.40
N ALA A 160 -11.73 22.65 -6.76
CA ALA A 160 -11.62 21.23 -7.10
C ALA A 160 -11.96 20.94 -8.58
N ILE A 161 -12.87 21.71 -9.19
CA ILE A 161 -13.17 21.61 -10.63
C ILE A 161 -11.95 21.99 -11.47
N ARG A 162 -11.20 23.00 -11.03
CA ARG A 162 -9.99 23.44 -11.74
C ARG A 162 -8.87 22.42 -11.58
N ILE A 163 -8.72 21.85 -10.39
CA ILE A 163 -7.70 20.85 -10.08
C ILE A 163 -7.96 19.55 -10.86
N SER A 164 -9.21 19.10 -10.99
CA SER A 164 -9.51 17.86 -11.74
C SER A 164 -9.09 17.96 -13.22
N ARG A 165 -9.02 19.16 -13.79
CA ARG A 165 -8.62 19.38 -15.18
C ARG A 165 -7.11 19.43 -15.42
N ILE A 166 -6.27 19.36 -14.37
CA ILE A 166 -4.80 19.47 -14.51
C ILE A 166 -4.25 18.51 -15.58
N VAL A 167 -4.67 17.23 -15.58
CA VAL A 167 -4.20 16.24 -16.56
C VAL A 167 -4.55 16.64 -17.99
N THR A 168 -5.79 17.07 -18.23
CA THR A 168 -6.26 17.50 -19.55
C THR A 168 -5.58 18.78 -20.01
N GLU A 169 -5.36 19.74 -19.12
CA GLU A 169 -4.68 20.99 -19.48
C GLU A 169 -3.18 20.75 -19.77
N THR A 170 -2.51 19.91 -18.97
CA THR A 170 -1.12 19.52 -19.24
C THR A 170 -0.98 18.77 -20.56
N LEU A 171 -1.94 17.90 -20.92
CA LEU A 171 -1.96 17.25 -22.23
C LEU A 171 -2.03 18.26 -23.39
N ARG A 172 -2.76 19.37 -23.22
CA ARG A 172 -2.90 20.41 -24.25
C ARG A 172 -1.60 21.16 -24.55
N LEU A 173 -0.59 21.07 -23.68
CA LEU A 173 0.76 21.58 -23.97
C LEU A 173 1.44 20.85 -25.12
N LYS A 174 0.98 19.64 -25.48
CA LYS A 174 1.57 18.82 -26.55
C LYS A 174 3.08 18.64 -26.37
N MET A 175 3.52 18.41 -25.13
CA MET A 175 4.91 18.09 -24.84
C MET A 175 5.32 16.78 -25.54
N ASP A 176 6.53 16.76 -26.08
CA ASP A 176 7.05 15.61 -26.81
C ASP A 176 7.36 14.44 -25.87
N ASN A 177 7.18 13.21 -26.37
CA ASN A 177 7.59 11.96 -25.71
C ASN A 177 6.97 11.69 -24.33
N VAL A 178 5.85 12.33 -23.98
CA VAL A 178 5.15 12.05 -22.71
C VAL A 178 4.42 10.70 -22.78
N ARG A 179 4.62 9.87 -21.75
CA ARG A 179 3.93 8.58 -21.58
C ARG A 179 2.99 8.58 -20.38
N TRP A 180 3.29 9.36 -19.35
CA TRP A 180 2.54 9.38 -18.10
C TRP A 180 2.32 10.80 -17.61
N PHE A 181 1.11 11.08 -17.14
CA PHE A 181 0.77 12.28 -16.39
C PHE A 181 0.60 11.91 -14.93
N VAL A 182 1.40 12.50 -14.05
CA VAL A 182 1.37 12.22 -12.62
C VAL A 182 0.78 13.43 -11.89
N MET A 183 -0.25 13.21 -11.10
CA MET A 183 -0.89 14.22 -10.28
C MET A 183 -0.45 14.03 -8.82
N GLY A 184 -0.33 15.13 -8.08
CA GLY A 184 -0.10 15.14 -6.63
C GLY A 184 -0.36 16.54 -6.06
N ASP A 185 -0.40 16.64 -4.74
CA ASP A 185 -0.59 17.91 -4.03
C ASP A 185 0.75 18.57 -3.67
N ASP A 186 0.75 19.84 -3.28
CA ASP A 186 1.97 20.62 -3.00
C ASP A 186 2.64 20.29 -1.65
N ASP A 187 2.01 19.45 -0.85
CA ASP A 187 2.51 18.85 0.39
C ASP A 187 2.88 17.36 0.22
N THR A 188 2.88 16.86 -1.01
CA THR A 188 3.25 15.48 -1.37
C THR A 188 4.71 15.40 -1.79
N VAL A 189 5.42 14.40 -1.28
CA VAL A 189 6.81 14.12 -1.68
C VAL A 189 6.88 12.81 -2.43
N PHE A 190 7.44 12.84 -3.65
CA PHE A 190 7.65 11.65 -4.48
C PHE A 190 9.10 11.16 -4.45
N ILE A 191 9.27 9.84 -4.34
CA ILE A 191 10.53 9.14 -4.63
C ILE A 191 10.52 8.76 -6.11
N THR A 192 11.02 9.68 -6.96
CA THR A 192 10.84 9.61 -8.41
C THR A 192 11.40 8.35 -9.05
N ASP A 193 12.53 7.84 -8.57
CA ASP A 193 13.09 6.59 -9.10
C ASP A 193 12.15 5.40 -8.87
N ASN A 194 11.49 5.36 -7.71
CA ASN A 194 10.52 4.32 -7.38
C ASN A 194 9.24 4.48 -8.19
N LEU A 195 8.79 5.72 -8.43
CA LEU A 195 7.69 5.98 -9.36
C LEU A 195 8.01 5.43 -10.76
N VAL A 196 9.20 5.71 -11.30
CA VAL A 196 9.63 5.17 -12.60
C VAL A 196 9.65 3.63 -12.58
N ARG A 197 10.16 3.00 -11.52
CA ARG A 197 10.12 1.53 -11.36
C ARG A 197 8.70 0.98 -11.41
N ILE A 198 7.75 1.64 -10.75
CA ILE A 198 6.35 1.23 -10.78
C ILE A 198 5.76 1.36 -12.19
N LEU A 199 5.97 2.49 -12.86
CA LEU A 199 5.40 2.75 -14.18
C LEU A 199 6.00 1.88 -15.29
N ARG A 200 7.24 1.38 -15.12
CA ARG A 200 7.86 0.41 -16.02
C ARG A 200 7.16 -0.96 -16.06
N LYS A 201 6.34 -1.28 -15.06
CA LYS A 201 5.56 -2.54 -15.03
C LYS A 201 4.42 -2.55 -16.04
N TYR A 202 4.01 -1.39 -16.54
CA TYR A 202 2.79 -1.22 -17.31
C TYR A 202 3.09 -0.79 -18.76
N ASP A 203 2.33 -1.35 -19.70
CA ASP A 203 2.36 -0.91 -21.09
C ASP A 203 1.71 0.48 -21.20
N HIS A 204 2.53 1.51 -21.30
CA HIS A 204 2.08 2.91 -21.36
C HIS A 204 1.21 3.24 -22.59
N THR A 205 1.05 2.32 -23.54
CA THR A 205 0.15 2.46 -24.70
C THR A 205 -1.28 2.02 -24.41
N GLN A 206 -1.54 1.41 -23.25
CA GLN A 206 -2.88 1.01 -22.78
C GLN A 206 -3.48 2.03 -21.81
N TYR A 207 -4.73 1.81 -21.40
CA TYR A 207 -5.41 2.65 -20.41
C TYR A 207 -5.08 2.22 -18.99
N TYR A 208 -4.27 3.03 -18.33
CA TYR A 208 -3.92 2.87 -16.92
C TYR A 208 -4.20 4.13 -16.10
N TYR A 209 -4.92 3.92 -15.00
CA TYR A 209 -5.10 4.85 -13.88
C TYR A 209 -4.49 4.19 -12.64
N ILE A 210 -3.32 4.64 -12.22
CA ILE A 210 -2.46 3.97 -11.23
C ILE A 210 -2.33 4.85 -9.99
N GLY A 211 -2.55 4.30 -8.80
CA GLY A 211 -2.38 5.01 -7.53
C GLY A 211 -2.83 4.15 -6.37
N SER A 212 -3.22 4.74 -5.24
CA SER A 212 -3.70 3.97 -4.08
C SER A 212 -4.88 4.63 -3.38
N LEU A 213 -5.44 3.85 -2.47
CA LEU A 213 -6.52 4.25 -1.57
C LEU A 213 -5.98 5.04 -0.39
N SER A 214 -6.89 5.61 0.39
CA SER A 214 -6.58 6.16 1.70
C SER A 214 -6.33 5.05 2.72
N GLU A 215 -5.42 5.30 3.67
CA GLU A 215 -5.23 4.49 4.88
C GLU A 215 -6.48 4.45 5.77
N SER A 216 -7.42 5.39 5.59
CA SER A 216 -8.68 5.47 6.32
C SER A 216 -9.80 4.69 5.63
N HIS A 217 -10.33 3.68 6.31
CA HIS A 217 -11.45 2.86 5.85
C HIS A 217 -12.70 3.71 5.55
N ILE A 218 -12.97 4.68 6.42
CA ILE A 218 -14.13 5.56 6.33
C ILE A 218 -14.00 6.50 5.12
N GLN A 219 -12.80 7.03 4.87
CA GLN A 219 -12.55 7.84 3.68
C GLN A 219 -12.87 7.05 2.40
N ASN A 220 -12.41 5.81 2.32
CA ASN A 220 -12.65 4.95 1.14
C ASN A 220 -14.13 4.58 0.96
N ILE A 221 -14.91 4.48 2.04
CA ILE A 221 -16.37 4.26 1.96
C ILE A 221 -17.08 5.51 1.43
N PHE A 222 -16.70 6.70 1.91
CA PHE A 222 -17.37 7.94 1.53
C PHE A 222 -17.06 8.37 0.10
N PHE A 223 -15.82 8.18 -0.34
CA PHE A 223 -15.40 8.52 -1.69
C PHE A 223 -15.50 7.31 -2.60
N SER A 224 -14.48 6.45 -2.66
CA SER A 224 -14.57 5.20 -3.41
C SER A 224 -13.35 4.31 -3.15
N TYR A 225 -13.57 2.99 -3.07
CA TYR A 225 -12.50 1.99 -3.18
C TYR A 225 -11.93 1.84 -4.61
N GLY A 226 -12.48 2.58 -5.58
CA GLY A 226 -11.97 2.69 -6.95
C GLY A 226 -11.29 4.04 -7.24
N MET A 227 -11.07 4.89 -6.24
CA MET A 227 -10.42 6.20 -6.40
C MET A 227 -8.95 6.11 -6.02
N ALA A 228 -8.05 6.61 -6.86
CA ALA A 228 -6.73 7.01 -6.40
C ALA A 228 -6.84 8.38 -5.72
N TYR A 229 -6.40 8.46 -4.47
CA TYR A 229 -6.44 9.71 -3.71
C TYR A 229 -5.42 10.71 -4.25
N GLY A 230 -5.85 11.97 -4.41
CA GLY A 230 -5.05 13.02 -5.04
C GLY A 230 -3.74 13.31 -4.31
N GLY A 231 -3.78 13.44 -2.99
CA GLY A 231 -2.60 13.72 -2.15
C GLY A 231 -1.60 12.55 -2.13
N GLY A 232 -2.07 11.31 -2.10
CA GLY A 232 -1.22 10.14 -2.30
C GLY A 232 -0.56 10.14 -3.68
N GLY A 233 -1.15 10.84 -4.64
CA GLY A 233 -0.69 10.94 -6.01
C GLY A 233 -1.16 9.77 -6.88
N PHE A 234 -1.29 10.03 -8.17
CA PHE A 234 -1.68 9.02 -9.15
C PHE A 234 -1.09 9.30 -10.53
N ALA A 235 -0.95 8.26 -11.34
CA ALA A 235 -0.48 8.34 -12.72
C ALA A 235 -1.58 7.94 -13.70
N ILE A 236 -1.65 8.67 -14.81
CA ILE A 236 -2.53 8.41 -15.94
C ILE A 236 -1.67 8.22 -17.20
N SER A 237 -1.82 7.08 -17.85
CA SER A 237 -1.20 6.80 -19.16
C SER A 237 -1.63 7.82 -20.21
N TYR A 238 -0.74 8.13 -21.15
CA TYR A 238 -0.99 9.14 -22.19
C TYR A 238 -2.24 8.85 -23.06
N PRO A 239 -2.53 7.61 -23.49
CA PRO A 239 -3.76 7.30 -24.23
C PRO A 239 -5.02 7.51 -23.38
N LEU A 240 -4.97 7.21 -22.08
CA LEU A 240 -6.09 7.47 -21.17
C LEU A 240 -6.30 8.98 -20.97
N ALA A 241 -5.24 9.77 -20.84
CA ALA A 241 -5.35 11.22 -20.77
C ALA A 241 -6.03 11.80 -22.03
N LYS A 242 -5.72 11.25 -23.22
CA LYS A 242 -6.40 11.62 -24.47
C LYS A 242 -7.89 11.27 -24.47
N ALA A 243 -8.26 10.11 -23.92
CA ALA A 243 -9.66 9.70 -23.79
C ALA A 243 -10.41 10.61 -22.82
N LEU A 244 -9.82 10.85 -21.64
CA LEU A 244 -10.33 11.76 -20.63
C LEU A 244 -10.58 13.16 -21.19
N ALA A 245 -9.61 13.74 -21.89
CA ALA A 245 -9.71 15.10 -22.45
C ALA A 245 -10.91 15.30 -23.40
N LYS A 246 -11.39 14.24 -24.06
CA LYS A 246 -12.56 14.29 -24.96
C LYS A 246 -13.90 14.31 -24.24
N MET A 247 -13.94 13.89 -22.98
CA MET A 247 -15.19 13.67 -22.23
C MET A 247 -15.25 14.36 -20.87
N GLN A 248 -14.11 14.80 -20.32
CA GLN A 248 -13.99 15.27 -18.94
C GLN A 248 -14.95 16.42 -18.61
N ASP A 249 -15.08 17.41 -19.49
CA ASP A 249 -15.98 18.55 -19.25
C ASP A 249 -17.45 18.07 -19.10
N ARG A 250 -17.90 17.13 -19.94
CA ARG A 250 -19.25 16.54 -19.82
C ARG A 250 -19.40 15.68 -18.57
N CYS A 251 -18.35 14.95 -18.18
CA CYS A 251 -18.32 14.19 -16.93
C CYS A 251 -18.45 15.12 -15.71
N ILE A 252 -17.65 16.18 -15.62
CA ILE A 252 -17.69 17.15 -14.50
C ILE A 252 -19.09 17.78 -14.37
N GLN A 253 -19.75 18.08 -15.50
CA GLN A 253 -21.13 18.62 -15.50
C GLN A 253 -22.17 17.65 -14.93
N ARG A 254 -22.00 16.34 -15.14
CA ARG A 254 -22.91 15.31 -14.58
C ARG A 254 -22.75 15.13 -13.07
N TYR A 255 -21.59 15.48 -12.53
CA TYR A 255 -21.23 15.25 -11.13
C TYR A 255 -20.94 16.54 -10.33
N PRO A 256 -21.89 17.50 -10.26
CA PRO A 256 -21.66 18.77 -9.59
C PRO A 256 -21.58 18.63 -8.05
N GLY A 257 -22.11 17.53 -7.50
CA GLY A 257 -22.17 17.26 -6.06
C GLY A 257 -20.92 16.59 -5.46
N LEU A 258 -19.98 16.14 -6.28
CA LEU A 258 -18.75 15.49 -5.79
C LEU A 258 -17.87 16.45 -5.01
N TYR A 259 -17.13 15.94 -4.03
CA TYR A 259 -16.39 16.78 -3.09
C TYR A 259 -15.14 17.37 -3.74
N GLY A 260 -14.21 16.48 -4.08
CA GLY A 260 -12.84 16.80 -4.46
C GLY A 260 -12.55 16.68 -5.95
N SER A 261 -11.28 16.83 -6.29
CA SER A 261 -10.81 16.69 -7.67
C SER A 261 -10.63 15.22 -8.05
N ASP A 262 -10.09 14.42 -7.14
CA ASP A 262 -9.92 12.98 -7.19
C ASP A 262 -11.25 12.23 -7.29
N ASP A 263 -12.25 12.63 -6.51
CA ASP A 263 -13.62 12.11 -6.58
C ASP A 263 -14.20 12.25 -7.99
N ARG A 264 -14.00 13.44 -8.61
CA ARG A 264 -14.39 13.69 -10.01
C ARG A 264 -13.56 12.89 -11.01
N MET A 265 -12.26 12.74 -10.76
CA MET A 265 -11.40 11.91 -11.60
C MET A 265 -11.87 10.47 -11.58
N GLN A 266 -12.19 9.90 -10.41
CA GLN A 266 -12.73 8.56 -10.28
C GLN A 266 -14.05 8.40 -11.03
N ALA A 267 -14.97 9.36 -10.92
CA ALA A 267 -16.22 9.32 -11.67
C ALA A 267 -15.99 9.29 -13.20
N CYS A 268 -15.06 10.10 -13.71
CA CYS A 268 -14.72 10.08 -15.13
C CYS A 268 -14.01 8.78 -15.55
N MET A 269 -13.18 8.20 -14.69
CA MET A 269 -12.58 6.87 -14.94
C MET A 269 -13.63 5.77 -15.00
N ALA A 270 -14.64 5.83 -14.14
CA ALA A 270 -15.76 4.89 -14.15
C ALA A 270 -16.57 4.99 -15.45
N GLU A 271 -16.84 6.21 -15.96
CA GLU A 271 -17.49 6.38 -17.26
C GLU A 271 -16.64 5.88 -18.44
N LEU A 272 -15.32 5.99 -18.34
CA LEU A 272 -14.39 5.43 -19.32
C LEU A 272 -14.23 3.91 -19.20
N GLY A 273 -14.79 3.29 -18.15
CA GLY A 273 -14.65 1.86 -17.88
C GLY A 273 -13.24 1.44 -17.45
N VAL A 274 -12.46 2.37 -16.89
CA VAL A 274 -11.05 2.14 -16.50
C VAL A 274 -10.96 2.04 -14.97
N PRO A 275 -10.64 0.86 -14.41
CA PRO A 275 -10.54 0.70 -12.97
C PRO A 275 -9.23 1.27 -12.42
N LEU A 276 -9.21 1.52 -11.11
CA LEU A 276 -7.98 1.80 -10.38
C LEU A 276 -7.03 0.59 -10.43
N THR A 277 -5.81 0.83 -10.89
CA THR A 277 -4.68 -0.08 -10.73
C THR A 277 -3.97 0.27 -9.42
N LYS A 278 -4.18 -0.53 -8.39
CA LYS A 278 -3.70 -0.24 -7.03
C LYS A 278 -2.21 -0.53 -6.85
N GLU A 279 -1.45 0.46 -6.42
CA GLU A 279 -0.03 0.37 -6.08
C GLU A 279 0.20 0.81 -4.64
N LEU A 280 0.64 -0.12 -3.78
CA LEU A 280 0.68 0.07 -2.33
C LEU A 280 1.70 1.10 -1.84
N GLY A 281 2.60 1.57 -2.71
CA GLY A 281 3.64 2.56 -2.37
C GLY A 281 3.20 4.02 -2.46
N PHE A 282 1.98 4.28 -2.97
CA PHE A 282 1.38 5.61 -2.92
C PHE A 282 0.64 5.77 -1.59
N HIS A 283 1.00 6.77 -0.80
CA HIS A 283 0.45 6.97 0.54
C HIS A 283 -0.23 8.33 0.69
N GLN A 284 -1.53 8.30 0.98
CA GLN A 284 -2.34 9.47 1.31
C GLN A 284 -2.13 9.89 2.79
N TYR A 285 -1.92 8.92 3.69
CA TYR A 285 -1.91 9.09 5.14
C TYR A 285 -2.98 10.05 5.67
N ASP A 286 -4.25 9.75 5.40
CA ASP A 286 -5.39 10.35 6.13
C ASP A 286 -5.44 9.82 7.56
N VAL A 287 -4.39 10.12 8.32
CA VAL A 287 -4.17 9.79 9.73
C VAL A 287 -3.54 11.00 10.42
N TYR A 288 -3.60 11.04 11.75
CA TYR A 288 -2.99 12.09 12.56
C TYR A 288 -1.88 11.54 13.46
N GLY A 289 -0.97 12.41 13.88
CA GLY A 289 0.09 12.08 14.83
C GLY A 289 1.30 11.45 14.14
N ASN A 290 1.85 10.41 14.76
CA ASN A 290 3.15 9.86 14.42
C ASN A 290 3.07 8.69 13.42
N LEU A 291 3.64 8.86 12.22
CA LEU A 291 3.67 7.84 11.16
C LEU A 291 4.64 6.68 11.40
N PHE A 292 5.40 6.68 12.50
CA PHE A 292 6.47 5.71 12.76
C PHE A 292 6.06 4.25 12.52
N GLY A 293 4.89 3.82 13.00
CA GLY A 293 4.42 2.46 12.80
C GLY A 293 4.21 2.07 11.34
N LEU A 294 3.71 3.01 10.51
CA LEU A 294 3.48 2.79 9.08
C LEU A 294 4.79 2.71 8.30
N LEU A 295 5.72 3.61 8.61
CA LEU A 295 7.01 3.70 7.91
C LEU A 295 8.00 2.61 8.36
N ALA A 296 7.97 2.22 9.64
CA ALA A 296 8.84 1.17 10.18
C ALA A 296 8.41 -0.25 9.74
N ALA A 297 7.15 -0.43 9.36
CA ALA A 297 6.57 -1.67 8.84
C ALA A 297 5.97 -1.45 7.44
N HIS A 298 6.67 -0.67 6.61
CA HIS A 298 6.23 -0.38 5.25
C HIS A 298 6.01 -1.69 4.46
N PRO A 299 4.95 -1.80 3.63
CA PRO A 299 4.70 -2.99 2.83
C PRO A 299 5.86 -3.34 1.89
N VAL A 300 5.91 -4.59 1.43
CA VAL A 300 6.94 -5.09 0.48
C VAL A 300 6.66 -4.58 -0.93
N THR A 301 6.88 -3.30 -1.14
CA THR A 301 6.66 -2.53 -2.37
C THR A 301 7.62 -1.33 -2.37
N PRO A 302 8.01 -0.76 -3.53
CA PRO A 302 8.72 0.51 -3.55
C PRO A 302 7.89 1.59 -2.84
N LEU A 303 8.49 2.38 -1.96
CA LEU A 303 7.87 3.61 -1.45
C LEU A 303 7.86 4.64 -2.57
N VAL A 304 6.68 5.13 -2.96
CA VAL A 304 6.51 6.05 -4.10
C VAL A 304 6.26 7.47 -3.65
N SER A 305 5.34 7.67 -2.71
CA SER A 305 4.95 9.01 -2.25
C SER A 305 4.56 9.03 -0.77
N LEU A 306 4.71 10.21 -0.16
CA LEU A 306 4.29 10.51 1.20
C LEU A 306 3.48 11.81 1.18
N HIS A 307 2.24 11.74 1.65
CA HIS A 307 1.31 12.83 1.98
C HIS A 307 0.68 12.45 3.32
N HIS A 308 0.14 13.28 4.21
CA HIS A 308 -0.12 14.72 4.24
C HIS A 308 0.88 15.39 5.21
N LEU A 309 2.07 15.74 4.73
CA LEU A 309 3.26 15.94 5.59
C LEU A 309 3.19 17.17 6.51
N ASP A 310 2.41 18.19 6.18
CA ASP A 310 2.12 19.37 6.99
C ASP A 310 1.13 19.08 8.14
N VAL A 311 0.33 18.02 8.05
CA VAL A 311 -0.61 17.57 9.09
C VAL A 311 0.06 16.63 10.08
N VAL A 312 0.76 15.60 9.60
CA VAL A 312 1.39 14.58 10.46
C VAL A 312 2.63 15.11 11.20
N GLU A 313 3.03 14.46 12.28
CA GLU A 313 4.28 14.78 12.98
C GLU A 313 5.51 14.58 12.06
N PRO A 314 6.61 15.31 12.27
CA PRO A 314 7.86 15.04 11.56
C PRO A 314 8.28 13.56 11.69
N ILE A 315 8.67 12.96 10.57
CA ILE A 315 9.03 11.52 10.54
C ILE A 315 10.29 11.19 11.37
N PHE A 316 11.17 12.18 11.59
CA PHE A 316 12.29 12.08 12.52
C PHE A 316 12.04 12.96 13.75
N PRO A 317 12.41 12.53 14.96
CA PRO A 317 12.20 13.31 16.17
C PRO A 317 13.10 14.56 16.21
N ASN A 318 12.66 15.58 16.94
CA ASN A 318 13.43 16.80 17.26
C ASN A 318 13.92 17.61 16.05
N VAL A 319 13.27 17.46 14.89
CA VAL A 319 13.56 18.22 13.67
C VAL A 319 12.28 18.73 13.04
N THR A 320 12.37 19.75 12.20
CA THR A 320 11.24 20.23 11.40
C THR A 320 10.88 19.22 10.30
N ARG A 321 9.68 19.33 9.73
CA ARG A 321 9.22 18.49 8.61
C ARG A 321 10.16 18.54 7.40
N VAL A 322 10.66 19.73 7.06
CA VAL A 322 11.58 19.92 5.93
C VAL A 322 12.95 19.31 6.22
N GLU A 323 13.48 19.46 7.43
CA GLU A 323 14.74 18.80 7.83
C GLU A 323 14.60 17.28 7.86
N ALA A 324 13.46 16.77 8.34
CA ALA A 324 13.15 15.34 8.32
C ALA A 324 13.15 14.79 6.88
N LEU A 325 12.55 15.52 5.93
CA LEU A 325 12.59 15.19 4.51
C LEU A 325 14.01 15.25 3.93
N ARG A 326 14.80 16.28 4.24
CA ARG A 326 16.20 16.36 3.79
C ARG A 326 17.01 15.17 4.29
N ARG A 327 16.80 14.74 5.54
CA ARG A 327 17.42 13.55 6.13
C ARG A 327 16.97 12.28 5.43
N LEU A 328 15.68 12.13 5.12
CA LEU A 328 15.15 10.99 4.35
C LEU A 328 15.77 10.90 2.96
N MET A 329 16.06 12.03 2.31
CA MET A 329 16.63 12.03 0.96
C MET A 329 18.10 11.57 0.90
N LEU A 330 18.80 11.50 2.03
CA LEU A 330 20.18 11.00 2.07
C LEU A 330 20.28 9.51 1.67
N PRO A 331 19.58 8.56 2.34
CA PRO A 331 19.59 7.16 1.92
C PRO A 331 18.89 6.93 0.58
N VAL A 332 17.87 7.72 0.22
CA VAL A 332 17.20 7.63 -1.08
C VAL A 332 18.17 7.83 -2.24
N LYS A 333 19.14 8.74 -2.12
CA LYS A 333 20.17 8.97 -3.14
C LYS A 333 21.13 7.79 -3.31
N LEU A 334 21.30 6.96 -2.28
CA LEU A 334 22.22 5.83 -2.30
C LEU A 334 21.52 4.54 -2.77
N ASP A 335 20.29 4.31 -2.32
CA ASP A 335 19.48 3.17 -2.72
C ASP A 335 17.99 3.44 -2.54
N SER A 336 17.39 4.16 -3.50
CA SER A 336 15.95 4.46 -3.49
C SER A 336 15.08 3.19 -3.48
N ALA A 337 15.55 2.08 -4.04
CA ALA A 337 14.79 0.83 -4.06
C ALA A 337 14.63 0.21 -2.67
N GLY A 338 15.62 0.38 -1.78
CA GLY A 338 15.63 -0.18 -0.43
C GLY A 338 14.97 0.69 0.65
N ILE A 339 14.59 1.93 0.35
CA ILE A 339 14.09 2.87 1.35
C ILE A 339 12.84 2.34 2.08
N MET A 340 12.86 2.44 3.41
CA MET A 340 11.84 1.95 4.35
C MET A 340 11.52 0.45 4.30
N GLN A 341 12.26 -0.34 3.51
CA GLN A 341 12.03 -1.78 3.44
C GLN A 341 12.39 -2.44 4.75
N GLN A 342 11.44 -3.24 5.26
CA GLN A 342 11.58 -3.93 6.53
C GLN A 342 12.37 -5.24 6.37
N SER A 343 13.34 -5.47 7.25
CA SER A 343 14.04 -6.73 7.46
C SER A 343 13.91 -7.16 8.93
N ILE A 344 13.69 -8.45 9.17
CA ILE A 344 13.43 -8.97 10.53
C ILE A 344 14.41 -10.11 10.82
N CYS A 345 15.13 -10.00 11.93
CA CYS A 345 16.08 -10.99 12.40
C CYS A 345 16.18 -11.01 13.93
N TYR A 346 16.97 -11.94 14.46
CA TYR A 346 16.98 -12.26 15.88
C TYR A 346 18.41 -12.31 16.42
N ASP A 347 18.62 -11.77 17.62
CA ASP A 347 19.79 -12.08 18.44
C ASP A 347 19.39 -13.24 19.37
N LYS A 348 19.72 -14.46 18.95
CA LYS A 348 19.33 -15.69 19.68
C LYS A 348 19.92 -15.71 21.10
N SER A 349 21.16 -15.25 21.26
CA SER A 349 21.87 -15.26 22.55
C SER A 349 21.18 -14.37 23.59
N LYS A 350 20.65 -13.22 23.14
CA LYS A 350 19.97 -12.24 24.00
C LYS A 350 18.45 -12.38 24.00
N SER A 351 17.92 -13.27 23.17
CA SER A 351 16.48 -13.42 22.92
C SER A 351 15.82 -12.10 22.53
N TRP A 352 16.38 -11.41 21.53
CA TRP A 352 15.86 -10.15 21.00
C TRP A 352 15.33 -10.31 19.58
N THR A 353 14.29 -9.54 19.26
CA THR A 353 13.83 -9.35 17.87
C THR A 353 14.30 -8.00 17.37
N ILE A 354 14.91 -7.98 16.18
CA ILE A 354 15.42 -6.79 15.51
C ILE A 354 14.60 -6.59 14.24
N SER A 355 14.00 -5.40 14.11
CA SER A 355 13.28 -4.95 12.91
C SER A 355 14.01 -3.74 12.35
N VAL A 356 14.58 -3.89 11.16
CA VAL A 356 15.26 -2.81 10.44
C VAL A 356 14.34 -2.27 9.35
N SER A 357 13.98 -0.99 9.40
CA SER A 357 13.42 -0.24 8.27
C SER A 357 14.55 0.61 7.68
N TRP A 358 15.12 0.15 6.58
CA TRP A 358 16.38 0.71 6.07
C TRP A 358 16.20 2.18 5.62
N GLY A 359 17.15 3.03 6.00
CA GLY A 359 17.08 4.49 5.80
C GLY A 359 16.12 5.25 6.73
N PHE A 360 15.44 4.58 7.67
CA PHE A 360 14.49 5.21 8.59
C PHE A 360 14.79 4.89 10.07
N ALA A 361 14.48 3.67 10.52
CA ALA A 361 14.57 3.30 11.93
C ALA A 361 14.85 1.81 12.17
N VAL A 362 15.46 1.50 13.31
CA VAL A 362 15.61 0.14 13.84
C VAL A 362 14.82 0.03 15.15
N GLN A 363 14.06 -1.05 15.30
CA GLN A 363 13.39 -1.41 16.54
C GLN A 363 14.03 -2.67 17.12
N ILE A 364 14.39 -2.63 18.40
CA ILE A 364 14.88 -3.79 19.15
C ILE A 364 13.88 -4.11 20.25
N PHE A 365 13.30 -5.30 20.20
CA PHE A 365 12.33 -5.80 21.17
C PHE A 365 13.00 -6.82 22.09
N ARG A 366 12.63 -6.78 23.38
CA ARG A 366 12.87 -7.91 24.27
C ARG A 366 11.91 -9.05 23.94
N GLY A 367 12.43 -10.25 23.74
CA GLY A 367 11.66 -11.43 23.38
C GLY A 367 11.66 -11.70 21.88
N ILE A 368 11.20 -12.89 21.54
CA ILE A 368 11.07 -13.36 20.15
C ILE A 368 9.64 -13.11 19.68
N PHE A 369 9.49 -12.25 18.68
CA PHE A 369 8.22 -11.98 18.00
C PHE A 369 8.25 -12.57 16.60
N SER A 370 7.10 -13.09 16.15
CA SER A 370 7.01 -13.66 14.81
C SER A 370 7.09 -12.56 13.73
N PRO A 371 7.57 -12.86 12.52
CA PRO A 371 7.54 -11.89 11.41
C PRO A 371 6.12 -11.39 11.12
N ARG A 372 5.10 -12.25 11.28
CA ARG A 372 3.68 -11.93 11.16
C ARG A 372 3.22 -10.84 12.12
N GLU A 373 3.78 -10.80 13.33
CA GLU A 373 3.48 -9.74 14.30
C GLU A 373 4.25 -8.46 14.01
N ILE A 374 5.51 -8.57 13.58
CA ILE A 374 6.40 -7.43 13.36
C ILE A 374 6.10 -6.68 12.05
N GLU A 375 5.55 -7.36 11.04
CA GLU A 375 5.11 -6.74 9.78
C GLU A 375 3.81 -5.95 9.91
N MET A 376 3.07 -6.11 11.01
CA MET A 376 1.90 -5.28 11.30
C MET A 376 2.34 -3.93 11.89
N PRO A 377 1.97 -2.79 11.27
CA PRO A 377 2.26 -1.46 11.80
C PRO A 377 1.81 -1.29 13.24
N SER A 378 2.69 -0.82 14.14
CA SER A 378 2.26 -0.43 15.48
C SER A 378 1.37 0.81 15.44
N ARG A 379 0.37 0.86 16.31
CA ARG A 379 -0.52 2.01 16.46
C ARG A 379 0.22 3.20 17.09
N THR A 380 0.85 4.03 16.26
CA THR A 380 1.51 5.29 16.64
C THR A 380 0.75 6.53 16.15
N PHE A 381 -0.32 6.30 15.40
CA PHE A 381 -1.14 7.31 14.74
C PHE A 381 -2.62 7.16 15.15
N LEU A 382 -3.38 8.21 14.92
CA LEU A 382 -4.83 8.27 15.09
C LEU A 382 -5.49 8.24 13.71
N ASN A 383 -6.76 7.82 13.64
CA ASN A 383 -7.52 7.90 12.39
C ASN A 383 -7.82 9.37 12.02
N TRP A 384 -8.36 9.58 10.81
CA TRP A 384 -8.71 10.92 10.31
C TRP A 384 -9.69 11.70 11.21
N TYR A 385 -10.47 11.02 12.05
CA TYR A 385 -11.37 11.63 13.03
C TYR A 385 -10.72 11.83 14.41
N ARG A 386 -9.38 11.75 14.48
CA ARG A 386 -8.56 11.88 15.69
C ARG A 386 -8.97 10.91 16.81
N ARG A 387 -9.46 9.72 16.45
CA ARG A 387 -9.80 8.64 17.38
C ARG A 387 -8.81 7.49 17.26
N ALA A 388 -8.49 6.89 18.41
CA ALA A 388 -7.68 5.68 18.49
C ALA A 388 -8.54 4.42 18.22
N ASP A 389 -9.22 4.40 17.08
CA ASP A 389 -10.05 3.27 16.65
C ASP A 389 -9.32 2.46 15.58
N TYR A 390 -9.02 1.21 15.90
CA TYR A 390 -8.26 0.32 15.03
C TYR A 390 -9.09 -0.29 13.90
N THR A 391 -10.42 -0.25 14.00
CA THR A 391 -11.32 -0.75 12.96
C THR A 391 -11.53 0.27 11.84
N ALA A 392 -11.05 1.50 12.04
CA ALA A 392 -11.19 2.59 11.09
C ALA A 392 -10.11 2.61 9.98
N TYR A 393 -9.17 1.66 9.98
CA TYR A 393 -8.08 1.60 9.01
C TYR A 393 -8.34 0.57 7.91
N ALA A 394 -7.88 0.85 6.70
CA ALA A 394 -8.00 -0.07 5.56
C ALA A 394 -6.95 -1.20 5.58
N PHE A 395 -6.33 -1.46 6.74
CA PHE A 395 -5.27 -2.45 6.95
C PHE A 395 -5.19 -2.85 8.44
N ASN A 396 -4.51 -3.96 8.71
CA ASN A 396 -4.33 -4.47 10.07
C ASN A 396 -3.24 -3.68 10.83
N THR A 397 -3.47 -3.41 12.10
CA THR A 397 -2.50 -2.76 12.99
C THR A 397 -2.17 -3.62 14.19
N ARG A 398 -0.90 -3.65 14.58
CA ARG A 398 -0.43 -4.32 15.79
C ARG A 398 -0.94 -3.56 17.02
N PRO A 399 -1.61 -4.25 17.97
CA PRO A 399 -2.03 -3.65 19.22
C PRO A 399 -0.86 -3.06 20.01
N VAL A 400 -1.13 -2.01 20.79
CA VAL A 400 -0.16 -1.51 21.77
C VAL A 400 0.04 -2.59 22.82
N SER A 401 1.29 -3.03 23.03
CA SER A 401 1.58 -4.06 24.03
C SER A 401 1.21 -3.56 25.43
N ARG A 402 0.53 -4.42 26.19
CA ARG A 402 0.20 -4.20 27.60
C ARG A 402 1.38 -4.50 28.53
N ASN A 403 2.36 -5.28 28.07
CA ASN A 403 3.51 -5.63 28.88
C ASN A 403 4.60 -4.55 28.75
N PRO A 404 4.98 -3.86 29.85
CA PRO A 404 5.98 -2.80 29.79
C PRO A 404 7.34 -3.24 29.22
N CYS A 405 7.73 -4.50 29.44
CA CYS A 405 8.99 -5.06 28.92
C CYS A 405 9.06 -5.15 27.40
N GLN A 406 7.92 -5.23 26.73
CA GLN A 406 7.78 -5.39 25.29
C GLN A 406 7.80 -4.05 24.53
N LYS A 407 7.89 -2.92 25.24
CA LYS A 407 8.13 -1.62 24.58
C LYS A 407 9.48 -1.68 23.83
N PRO A 408 9.51 -1.42 22.52
CA PRO A 408 10.76 -1.47 21.76
C PRO A 408 11.68 -0.31 22.09
N PHE A 409 12.98 -0.58 22.00
CA PHE A 409 14.00 0.45 21.87
C PHE A 409 14.08 0.86 20.41
N VAL A 410 13.95 2.16 20.15
CA VAL A 410 13.92 2.73 18.81
C VAL A 410 15.21 3.48 18.54
N PHE A 411 15.80 3.25 17.38
CA PHE A 411 16.99 3.93 16.88
C PHE A 411 16.65 4.57 15.53
N TYR A 412 16.91 5.87 15.36
CA TYR A 412 16.64 6.57 14.10
C TYR A 412 17.92 6.77 13.32
N MET A 413 17.87 6.58 11.99
CA MET A 413 19.03 6.72 11.11
C MET A 413 19.61 8.14 11.22
N SER A 414 20.77 8.34 11.84
CA SER A 414 21.44 9.64 11.97
C SER A 414 22.35 9.95 10.78
N LYS A 415 22.99 8.93 10.22
CA LYS A 415 23.96 9.08 9.13
C LYS A 415 23.90 7.90 8.18
N VAL A 416 24.24 8.16 6.92
CA VAL A 416 24.42 7.12 5.91
C VAL A 416 25.52 7.52 4.95
N GLY A 417 26.32 6.54 4.54
CA GLY A 417 27.38 6.72 3.56
C GLY A 417 27.57 5.47 2.72
N MET A 418 28.41 5.60 1.69
CA MET A 418 28.87 4.49 0.88
C MET A 418 30.29 4.13 1.31
N ASP A 419 30.49 2.87 1.67
CA ASP A 419 31.82 2.27 1.78
C ASP A 419 32.27 1.85 0.38
N SER A 420 33.21 2.60 -0.17
CA SER A 420 33.71 2.40 -1.54
C SER A 420 34.52 1.12 -1.69
N GLU A 421 35.16 0.61 -0.64
CA GLU A 421 35.99 -0.60 -0.70
C GLU A 421 35.11 -1.84 -0.76
N LEU A 422 34.05 -1.87 0.05
CA LEU A 422 33.13 -3.00 0.15
C LEU A 422 31.91 -2.85 -0.78
N ASN A 423 31.80 -1.72 -1.47
CA ASN A 423 30.68 -1.36 -2.34
C ASN A 423 29.32 -1.58 -1.64
N GLN A 424 29.21 -1.09 -0.41
CA GLN A 424 28.04 -1.25 0.44
C GLN A 424 27.69 0.06 1.13
N THR A 425 26.41 0.26 1.42
CA THR A 425 25.97 1.34 2.30
C THR A 425 26.22 0.97 3.74
N VAL A 426 26.70 1.95 4.50
CA VAL A 426 26.84 1.89 5.96
C VAL A 426 25.96 3.00 6.53
N SER A 427 25.01 2.62 7.37
CA SER A 427 24.07 3.55 8.01
C SER A 427 24.14 3.43 9.53
N GLU A 428 24.23 4.57 10.19
CA GLU A 428 24.28 4.70 11.65
C GLU A 428 22.90 5.10 12.16
N TYR A 429 22.43 4.43 13.22
CA TYR A 429 21.14 4.67 13.85
C TYR A 429 21.35 4.95 15.34
N GLU A 430 21.00 6.16 15.76
CA GLU A 430 21.16 6.61 17.13
C GLU A 430 19.91 6.33 17.94
N ARG A 431 20.12 5.98 19.21
CA ARG A 431 19.04 5.69 20.14
C ARG A 431 18.15 6.90 20.37
N HIS A 432 16.84 6.68 20.27
CA HIS A 432 15.86 7.63 20.76
C HIS A 432 15.69 7.47 22.28
N HIS A 433 16.25 8.42 23.04
CA HIS A 433 16.16 8.43 24.49
C HIS A 433 14.76 8.83 24.97
N VAL A 434 13.86 7.85 25.03
CA VAL A 434 12.55 7.97 25.68
C VAL A 434 12.51 7.15 26.97
N PRO A 435 11.78 7.61 28.00
CA PRO A 435 11.59 6.83 29.22
C PRO A 435 11.07 5.43 28.92
N HIS A 436 11.80 4.42 29.37
CA HIS A 436 11.36 3.03 29.30
C HIS A 436 10.81 2.61 30.66
N PRO A 437 9.62 1.97 30.70
CA PRO A 437 9.09 1.50 31.96
C PRO A 437 9.99 0.41 32.54
N PRO A 438 10.02 0.26 33.88
CA PRO A 438 10.82 -0.77 34.53
C PRO A 438 10.37 -2.16 34.05
N CYS A 439 11.34 -2.98 33.67
CA CYS A 439 11.10 -4.33 33.18
C CYS A 439 11.63 -5.36 34.17
N ARG A 440 10.79 -6.33 34.54
CA ARG A 440 11.12 -7.39 35.51
C ARG A 440 11.65 -8.68 34.87
N TRP A 441 11.72 -8.75 33.55
CA TRP A 441 12.26 -9.92 32.86
C TRP A 441 13.75 -10.06 33.12
N LYS A 442 14.17 -11.25 33.55
CA LYS A 442 15.58 -11.61 33.75
C LYS A 442 16.22 -11.95 32.41
N MET A 443 16.55 -10.93 31.62
CA MET A 443 17.17 -11.08 30.32
C MET A 443 18.06 -9.89 29.96
N ALA A 444 18.87 -10.05 28.91
CA ALA A 444 19.70 -8.96 28.40
C ALA A 444 18.85 -7.72 28.08
N ASN A 445 19.33 -6.55 28.51
CA ASN A 445 18.65 -5.28 28.35
C ASN A 445 19.22 -4.53 27.13
N PRO A 446 18.45 -4.26 26.07
CA PRO A 446 18.92 -3.46 24.94
C PRO A 446 19.25 -2.01 25.31
N GLY A 447 18.85 -1.55 26.50
CA GLY A 447 19.07 -0.19 26.96
C GLY A 447 20.52 0.19 27.29
N ALA A 448 21.49 -0.69 27.04
CA ALA A 448 22.92 -0.34 27.04
C ALA A 448 23.45 -0.04 25.62
N LEU A 449 22.64 -0.28 24.58
CA LEU A 449 22.98 0.10 23.22
C LEU A 449 22.71 1.59 23.01
N GLU A 450 23.64 2.27 22.36
CA GLU A 450 23.51 3.66 21.96
C GLU A 450 23.43 3.82 20.43
N MET A 451 24.00 2.85 19.70
CA MET A 451 24.06 2.87 18.25
C MET A 451 23.76 1.50 17.63
N VAL A 452 23.09 1.52 16.47
CA VAL A 452 23.01 0.38 15.56
C VAL A 452 23.62 0.78 14.23
N ILE A 453 24.57 -0.01 13.73
CA ILE A 453 25.14 0.12 12.41
C ILE A 453 24.49 -0.91 11.50
N VAL A 454 23.93 -0.47 10.37
CA VAL A 454 23.36 -1.35 9.36
C VAL A 454 24.19 -1.28 8.09
N ASN A 455 24.76 -2.43 7.71
CA ASN A 455 25.45 -2.60 6.43
C ASN A 455 24.49 -3.22 5.42
N LYS A 456 24.39 -2.62 4.23
CA LYS A 456 23.51 -3.11 3.17
C LYS A 456 24.15 -2.86 1.81
N LYS A 457 24.19 -3.88 0.95
CA LYS A 457 24.55 -3.70 -0.45
C LYS A 457 23.39 -3.01 -1.20
N PRO A 458 23.63 -1.89 -1.93
CA PRO A 458 22.62 -1.29 -2.80
C PRO A 458 22.09 -2.29 -3.83
N ASP A 459 20.79 -2.23 -4.10
CA ASP A 459 20.17 -3.10 -5.10
C ASP A 459 19.12 -2.33 -5.93
N PRO A 460 19.55 -1.59 -6.96
CA PRO A 460 18.65 -0.83 -7.82
C PRO A 460 17.60 -1.69 -8.54
N HIS A 461 17.87 -2.99 -8.67
CA HIS A 461 17.06 -4.01 -9.34
C HIS A 461 16.22 -4.83 -8.35
N LEU A 462 16.08 -4.38 -7.10
CA LEU A 462 15.30 -5.07 -6.06
C LEU A 462 13.91 -5.50 -6.55
N TRP A 463 13.27 -4.62 -7.32
CA TRP A 463 11.90 -4.72 -7.79
C TRP A 463 11.73 -5.32 -9.18
N ASP A 464 12.84 -5.72 -9.83
CA ASP A 464 12.80 -6.46 -11.10
C ASP A 464 12.50 -7.96 -10.86
N ARG A 465 12.52 -8.38 -9.59
CA ARG A 465 12.23 -9.74 -9.12
C ARG A 465 10.90 -9.77 -8.37
N SER A 466 10.40 -10.98 -8.11
CA SER A 466 9.20 -11.18 -7.27
C SER A 466 9.39 -10.50 -5.90
N PRO A 467 8.42 -9.69 -5.44
CA PRO A 467 8.53 -8.98 -4.16
C PRO A 467 8.82 -9.93 -2.99
N ARG A 468 9.92 -9.66 -2.28
CA ARG A 468 10.32 -10.37 -1.07
C ARG A 468 11.15 -9.43 -0.19
N ARG A 469 10.91 -9.46 1.12
CA ARG A 469 11.76 -8.73 2.08
C ARG A 469 13.22 -9.14 1.96
N ASN A 470 14.12 -8.22 2.26
CA ASN A 470 15.50 -8.58 2.56
C ASN A 470 15.58 -9.29 3.92
N CYS A 471 16.57 -10.16 4.05
CA CYS A 471 16.90 -10.83 5.29
C CYS A 471 17.96 -10.03 6.04
N CYS A 472 18.03 -10.19 7.36
CA CYS A 472 19.08 -9.57 8.16
C CYS A 472 19.76 -10.54 9.12
N LYS A 473 20.97 -10.18 9.55
CA LYS A 473 21.78 -10.95 10.49
C LYS A 473 22.46 -10.01 11.47
N VAL A 474 22.36 -10.32 12.76
CA VAL A 474 23.14 -9.65 13.81
C VAL A 474 24.57 -10.16 13.72
N MET A 475 25.53 -9.23 13.65
CA MET A 475 26.95 -9.51 13.54
C MET A 475 27.63 -9.28 14.88
N GLU A 476 28.81 -9.86 15.07
CA GLU A 476 29.67 -9.53 16.21
C GLU A 476 30.10 -8.06 16.13
N SER A 477 29.89 -7.33 17.23
CA SER A 477 30.36 -5.96 17.38
C SER A 477 31.64 -5.93 18.20
N LYS A 478 32.63 -5.17 17.74
CA LYS A 478 33.89 -4.92 18.47
C LYS A 478 33.77 -3.75 19.46
N GLU A 479 32.73 -2.92 19.31
CA GLU A 479 32.55 -1.70 20.07
C GLU A 479 31.45 -1.86 21.13
N PRO A 480 31.74 -1.58 22.42
CA PRO A 480 30.73 -1.57 23.46
C PRO A 480 29.61 -0.58 23.16
N GLY A 481 28.35 -0.98 23.39
CA GLY A 481 27.18 -0.13 23.15
C GLY A 481 26.75 -0.03 21.68
N THR A 482 27.46 -0.70 20.76
CA THR A 482 27.13 -0.72 19.33
C THR A 482 26.64 -2.11 18.91
N MET A 483 25.56 -2.18 18.13
CA MET A 483 25.12 -3.40 17.43
C MET A 483 25.35 -3.26 15.93
N VAL A 484 25.85 -4.30 15.28
CA VAL A 484 26.01 -4.33 13.82
C VAL A 484 25.01 -5.31 13.22
N VAL A 485 24.30 -4.89 12.18
CA VAL A 485 23.31 -5.71 11.46
C VAL A 485 23.62 -5.67 9.97
N ASN A 486 23.75 -6.83 9.34
CA ASN A 486 23.85 -6.92 7.89
C ASN A 486 22.46 -7.16 7.30
N VAL A 487 22.09 -6.40 6.26
CA VAL A 487 20.84 -6.53 5.50
C VAL A 487 21.16 -6.85 4.04
N GLY A 488 20.45 -7.82 3.46
CA GLY A 488 20.64 -8.16 2.04
C GLY A 488 19.59 -9.12 1.50
N VAL A 489 19.76 -9.51 0.24
CA VAL A 489 18.91 -10.53 -0.39
C VAL A 489 19.01 -11.83 0.42
N CYS A 490 17.86 -12.43 0.71
CA CYS A 490 17.80 -13.71 1.43
C CYS A 490 18.50 -14.81 0.61
N LYS A 491 19.27 -15.65 1.29
CA LYS A 491 19.86 -16.86 0.70
C LYS A 491 18.79 -17.89 0.36
N ASP A 492 19.16 -18.86 -0.47
CA ASP A 492 18.30 -19.99 -0.78
C ASP A 492 17.91 -20.74 0.50
N GLY A 493 16.60 -20.98 0.67
CA GLY A 493 16.03 -21.59 1.86
C GLY A 493 16.01 -20.70 3.12
N GLU A 494 16.52 -19.47 3.08
CA GLU A 494 16.58 -18.62 4.26
C GLU A 494 15.20 -18.11 4.69
N VAL A 495 14.88 -18.33 5.97
CA VAL A 495 13.65 -17.90 6.64
C VAL A 495 13.98 -17.14 7.91
N SER A 496 13.12 -16.18 8.30
CA SER A 496 13.25 -15.45 9.57
C SER A 496 12.64 -16.28 10.70
N GLU A 497 13.45 -17.15 11.31
CA GLU A 497 13.08 -17.98 12.47
C GLU A 497 14.17 -18.00 13.55
N VAL A 498 13.81 -18.45 14.76
CA VAL A 498 14.72 -18.61 15.90
C VAL A 498 15.06 -20.07 16.11
#